data_AF-A0A8T2K0T1-F1
#
_entry.id   AF-A0A8T2K0T1-F1
#
_cell.length_a   1.000
_cell.length_b   1.000
_cell.length_c   1.000
_cell.angle_alpha   90.00
_cell.angle_beta   90.00
_cell.angle_gamma   90.00
#
_symmetry.space_group_name_H-M   'P 1'
#
loop_
_entity.id
_entity.type
_entity.pdbx_description
1 polymer ?
#
loop_
_entity_poly.entity_id
_entity_poly.type
_entity_poly.pdbx_seq_one_letter_code
_entity_poly.pdbx_strand_id
1 'polypeptide(L)'
;MEFGYWDIRGLAHPIRLLLEYTGTAYTDKRYVTGEAPNYDKSEWLDVKEKLGLPFPNLPYLLDGDVKLTQSNTIMRYIAMKHGLCGKTEKEQINVSFMENVVMDFRMGLVTIVYNPNFETLKGPYLENLPIHLKRFSNFLGERSWFAGDNITYADFLVYDILDLHSSRNNLPK
;
A
#
# COMPACT_ATOMS: atom_id res chain seq x y z
N MET A 1 15.85 1.74 -11.74
CA MET A 1 14.83 2.21 -10.79
C MET A 1 15.27 1.86 -9.38
N GLU A 2 15.13 2.78 -8.43
CA GLU A 2 15.31 2.54 -6.99
C GLU A 2 13.97 2.78 -6.28
N PHE A 3 13.59 1.86 -5.40
CA PHE A 3 12.41 1.97 -4.55
C PHE A 3 12.84 2.00 -3.09
N GLY A 4 12.42 3.03 -2.35
CA GLY A 4 12.83 3.25 -0.97
C GLY A 4 11.69 3.16 0.02
N TYR A 5 11.86 2.36 1.08
CA TYR A 5 10.94 2.30 2.22
C TYR A 5 11.63 1.79 3.48
N TRP A 6 10.94 1.82 4.62
CA TRP A 6 11.37 1.11 5.82
C TRP A 6 11.51 -0.41 5.58
N ASP A 7 12.37 -1.07 6.35
CA ASP A 7 12.52 -2.54 6.35
C ASP A 7 11.38 -3.24 7.08
N ILE A 8 10.17 -2.95 6.64
CA ILE A 8 8.91 -3.56 7.07
C ILE A 8 8.01 -3.77 5.85
N ARG A 9 6.88 -4.46 6.06
CA ARG A 9 5.82 -4.61 5.05
C ARG A 9 5.21 -3.25 4.67
N GLY A 10 4.50 -2.62 5.62
CA GLY A 10 3.89 -1.29 5.54
C GLY A 10 3.22 -0.96 4.19
N LEU A 11 3.33 0.30 3.76
CA LEU A 11 2.77 0.79 2.49
C LEU A 11 3.53 0.30 1.26
N ALA A 12 4.71 -0.29 1.44
CA ALA A 12 5.56 -0.75 0.36
C ALA A 12 5.15 -2.09 -0.24
N HIS A 13 4.41 -2.91 0.51
CA HIS A 13 4.06 -4.26 0.08
C HIS A 13 3.36 -4.32 -1.29
N PRO A 14 2.27 -3.58 -1.55
CA PRO A 14 1.62 -3.61 -2.86
C PRO A 14 2.55 -3.14 -4.00
N ILE A 15 3.48 -2.23 -3.71
CA ILE A 15 4.45 -1.72 -4.70
C ILE A 15 5.48 -2.80 -5.05
N ARG A 16 6.05 -3.46 -4.03
CA ARG A 16 6.98 -4.59 -4.24
C ARG A 16 6.32 -5.69 -5.05
N LEU A 17 5.09 -6.09 -4.70
CA LEU A 17 4.34 -7.10 -5.47
C LEU A 17 4.12 -6.69 -6.93
N LEU A 18 3.78 -5.41 -7.18
CA LEU A 18 3.58 -4.91 -8.53
C LEU A 18 4.87 -4.87 -9.35
N LEU A 19 5.99 -4.48 -8.73
CA LEU A 19 7.32 -4.49 -9.37
C LEU A 19 7.72 -5.92 -9.77
N GLU A 20 7.54 -6.89 -8.87
CA GLU A 20 7.81 -8.31 -9.17
C GLU A 20 6.87 -8.83 -10.26
N TYR A 21 5.57 -8.57 -10.17
CA TYR A 21 4.59 -9.02 -11.16
C TYR A 21 4.88 -8.49 -12.57
N THR A 22 5.34 -7.25 -12.67
CA THR A 22 5.68 -6.61 -13.94
C THR A 22 7.07 -6.98 -14.46
N GLY A 23 7.87 -7.73 -13.69
CA GLY A 23 9.27 -8.01 -14.01
C GLY A 23 10.14 -6.75 -14.08
N THR A 24 9.73 -5.68 -13.40
CA THR A 24 10.46 -4.40 -13.41
C THR A 24 11.74 -4.56 -12.59
N ALA A 25 12.90 -4.34 -13.20
CA ALA A 25 14.17 -4.34 -12.48
C ALA A 25 14.28 -3.12 -11.55
N TYR A 26 14.47 -3.35 -10.25
CA TYR A 26 14.61 -2.31 -9.25
C TYR A 26 15.59 -2.69 -8.14
N THR A 27 16.10 -1.69 -7.44
CA THR A 27 16.80 -1.86 -6.16
C THR A 27 15.84 -1.52 -5.02
N ASP A 28 15.63 -2.45 -4.08
CA ASP A 28 14.84 -2.24 -2.86
C ASP A 28 15.74 -1.63 -1.76
N LYS A 29 15.77 -0.30 -1.68
CA LYS A 29 16.49 0.42 -0.62
C LYS A 29 15.65 0.39 0.66
N ARG A 30 16.09 -0.44 1.60
CA ARG A 30 15.45 -0.58 2.91
C ARG A 30 16.17 0.25 3.96
N TYR A 31 15.40 1.07 4.69
CA TYR A 31 15.86 1.82 5.84
C TYR A 31 15.51 1.07 7.12
N VAL A 32 16.47 0.90 8.01
CA VAL A 32 16.30 0.22 9.30
C VAL A 32 16.15 1.27 10.39
N THR A 33 15.23 1.02 11.33
CA THR A 33 15.16 1.82 12.56
C THR A 33 16.04 1.21 13.64
N GLY A 34 16.61 2.03 14.52
CA GLY A 34 17.29 1.55 15.72
C GLY A 34 16.35 0.79 16.67
N GLU A 35 16.93 0.22 17.73
CA GLU A 35 16.18 -0.59 18.69
C GLU A 35 15.23 0.24 19.58
N ALA A 36 14.26 -0.44 20.19
CA ALA A 36 13.40 0.13 21.20
C ALA A 36 14.20 0.61 22.43
N PRO A 37 13.72 1.63 23.16
CA PRO A 37 12.48 2.37 22.94
C PRO A 37 12.63 3.56 21.97
N ASN A 38 13.85 3.87 21.54
CA ASN A 38 14.15 5.11 20.83
C ASN A 38 13.79 5.05 19.35
N TYR A 39 13.86 3.87 18.73
CA TYR A 39 13.56 3.66 17.31
C TYR A 39 14.25 4.70 16.41
N ASP A 40 15.58 4.79 16.50
CA ASP A 40 16.36 5.79 15.76
C ASP A 40 16.06 5.73 14.25
N LYS A 41 15.86 6.89 13.62
CA LYS A 41 15.45 7.02 12.21
C LYS A 41 16.52 7.70 11.35
N SER A 42 17.72 7.89 11.90
CA SER A 42 18.84 8.59 11.25
C SER A 42 19.11 8.10 9.83
N GLU A 43 19.06 6.77 9.59
CA GLU A 43 19.33 6.20 8.26
C GLU A 43 18.46 6.83 7.15
N TRP A 44 17.19 7.13 7.45
CA TRP A 44 16.31 7.87 6.54
C TRP A 44 16.48 9.38 6.67
N LEU A 45 16.46 9.90 7.90
CA LEU A 45 16.44 11.35 8.14
C LEU A 45 17.69 12.05 7.59
N ASP A 46 18.84 11.38 7.59
CA ASP A 46 20.12 11.91 7.12
C ASP A 46 20.19 12.03 5.58
N VAL A 47 19.39 11.24 4.86
CA VAL A 47 19.35 11.24 3.38
C VAL A 47 18.09 11.89 2.81
N LYS A 48 17.02 12.02 3.60
CA LYS A 48 15.68 12.49 3.19
C LYS A 48 15.72 13.70 2.25
N GLU A 49 16.42 14.76 2.65
CA GLU A 49 16.47 16.03 1.91
C GLU A 49 17.52 16.02 0.77
N LYS A 50 18.32 14.96 0.64
CA LYS A 50 19.41 14.85 -0.34
C LYS A 50 19.01 14.10 -1.62
N LEU A 51 17.85 13.45 -1.63
CA LEU A 51 17.38 12.65 -2.77
C LEU A 51 16.77 13.51 -3.92
N GLY A 52 16.53 14.80 -3.65
CA GLY A 52 15.88 15.72 -4.61
C GLY A 52 14.43 15.35 -4.90
N LEU A 53 13.73 14.77 -3.92
CA LEU A 53 12.29 14.54 -3.96
C LEU A 53 11.57 15.88 -3.72
N PRO A 54 10.54 16.26 -4.50
CA PRO A 54 9.81 17.52 -4.28
C PRO A 54 9.08 17.55 -2.92
N PHE A 55 8.58 16.40 -2.48
CA PHE A 55 7.96 16.19 -1.17
C PHE A 55 8.57 14.94 -0.52
N PRO A 56 9.72 15.06 0.16
CA PRO A 56 10.45 13.92 0.69
C PRO A 56 9.64 13.10 1.69
N ASN A 57 9.37 11.84 1.35
CA ASN A 57 8.60 10.91 2.16
C ASN A 57 8.91 9.45 1.78
N LEU A 58 8.44 8.51 2.59
CA LEU A 58 8.48 7.08 2.32
C LEU A 58 7.04 6.55 2.10
N PRO A 59 6.79 5.72 1.08
CA PRO A 59 7.76 5.26 0.08
C PRO A 59 8.13 6.33 -0.95
N TYR A 60 9.30 6.15 -1.57
CA TYR A 60 9.73 6.88 -2.76
C TYR A 60 10.09 5.94 -3.91
N LEU A 61 10.05 6.47 -5.14
CA LEU A 61 10.57 5.83 -6.35
C LEU A 61 11.45 6.81 -7.13
N LEU A 62 12.65 6.36 -7.51
CA LEU A 62 13.58 7.08 -8.37
C LEU A 62 13.76 6.30 -9.68
N ASP A 63 13.42 6.91 -10.81
CA ASP A 63 13.56 6.31 -12.13
C ASP A 63 14.02 7.34 -13.15
N GLY A 64 15.35 7.50 -13.26
CA GLY A 64 15.96 8.59 -14.03
C GLY A 64 15.55 9.95 -13.47
N ASP A 65 14.93 10.78 -14.31
CA ASP A 65 14.42 12.10 -13.92
C ASP A 65 13.08 12.02 -13.16
N VAL A 66 12.42 10.86 -13.13
CA VAL A 66 11.16 10.68 -12.41
C VAL A 66 11.45 10.40 -10.93
N LYS A 67 10.98 11.31 -10.07
CA LYS A 67 11.16 11.26 -8.62
C LYS A 67 9.82 11.39 -7.92
N LEU A 68 9.30 10.28 -7.41
CA LEU A 68 7.95 10.19 -6.88
C LEU A 68 7.96 9.86 -5.39
N THR A 69 7.01 10.43 -4.68
CA THR A 69 6.54 9.95 -3.37
C THR A 69 5.04 9.68 -3.47
N GLN A 70 4.41 9.23 -2.37
CA GLN A 70 3.03 8.75 -2.30
C GLN A 70 2.85 7.36 -2.93
N SER A 71 2.44 6.39 -2.11
CA SER A 71 2.32 4.98 -2.51
C SER A 71 1.38 4.79 -3.70
N ASN A 72 0.23 5.45 -3.71
CA ASN A 72 -0.76 5.32 -4.79
C ASN A 72 -0.25 5.92 -6.11
N THR A 73 0.47 7.04 -6.05
CA THR A 73 1.11 7.64 -7.23
C THR A 73 2.19 6.73 -7.79
N ILE A 74 3.01 6.12 -6.93
CA ILE A 74 4.05 5.14 -7.33
C ILE A 74 3.39 3.91 -7.99
N MET A 75 2.34 3.35 -7.37
CA MET A 75 1.58 2.23 -7.93
C MET A 75 1.04 2.57 -9.33
N ARG A 76 0.40 3.74 -9.47
CA ARG A 76 -0.16 4.20 -10.74
C ARG A 76 0.92 4.44 -11.79
N TYR A 77 2.07 4.99 -11.41
CA TYR A 77 3.21 5.18 -12.32
C TYR A 77 3.71 3.87 -12.92
N ILE A 78 3.92 2.84 -12.08
CA ILE A 78 4.32 1.52 -12.54
C ILE A 78 3.19 0.94 -13.41
N ALA A 79 1.95 1.00 -12.95
CA ALA A 79 0.80 0.47 -13.68
C ALA A 79 0.63 1.06 -15.09
N MET A 80 0.85 2.37 -15.25
CA MET A 80 0.75 3.05 -16.55
C MET A 80 1.76 2.49 -17.57
N LYS A 81 2.97 2.14 -17.15
CA LYS A 81 4.00 1.56 -18.03
C LYS A 81 3.65 0.16 -18.52
N HIS A 82 2.77 -0.54 -17.82
CA HIS A 82 2.41 -1.94 -18.08
C HIS A 82 0.94 -2.12 -18.48
N GLY A 83 0.18 -1.03 -18.69
CA GLY A 83 -1.22 -1.10 -19.10
C GLY A 83 -2.17 -1.64 -18.01
N LEU A 84 -1.83 -1.44 -16.73
CA LEU A 84 -2.55 -1.98 -15.57
C LEU A 84 -3.48 -0.96 -14.88
N CYS A 85 -3.89 0.09 -15.58
CA CYS A 85 -4.78 1.14 -15.06
C CYS A 85 -6.27 0.95 -15.41
N GLY A 86 -6.63 -0.15 -16.07
CA GLY A 86 -7.95 -0.34 -16.67
C GLY A 86 -7.99 0.12 -18.14
N LYS A 87 -8.66 -0.65 -18.98
CA LYS A 87 -8.72 -0.47 -20.44
C LYS A 87 -9.94 0.35 -20.87
N THR A 88 -11.00 0.35 -20.05
CA THR A 88 -12.22 1.11 -20.29
C THR A 88 -12.42 2.19 -19.23
N GLU A 89 -13.22 3.21 -19.53
CA GLU A 89 -13.61 4.23 -18.55
C GLU A 89 -14.20 3.61 -17.28
N LYS A 90 -15.06 2.59 -17.43
CA LYS A 90 -15.64 1.85 -16.30
C LYS A 90 -14.56 1.18 -15.43
N GLU A 91 -13.58 0.53 -16.05
CA GLU A 91 -12.47 -0.09 -15.31
C GLU A 91 -11.60 0.96 -14.62
N GLN A 92 -11.30 2.07 -15.29
CA GLN A 92 -10.52 3.18 -14.71
C GLN A 92 -11.23 3.82 -13.51
N ILE A 93 -12.55 3.99 -13.59
CA ILE A 93 -13.38 4.45 -12.46
C ILE A 93 -13.31 3.45 -11.31
N ASN A 94 -13.48 2.15 -11.59
CA ASN A 94 -13.39 1.11 -10.56
C ASN A 94 -12.01 1.06 -9.90
N VAL A 95 -10.93 1.20 -10.67
CA VAL A 95 -9.56 1.29 -10.16
C VAL A 95 -9.41 2.48 -9.22
N SER A 96 -9.83 3.66 -9.66
CA SER A 96 -9.76 4.87 -8.84
C SER A 96 -10.62 4.77 -7.58
N PHE A 97 -11.81 4.20 -7.69
CA PHE A 97 -12.70 3.98 -6.55
C PHE A 97 -12.06 3.05 -5.52
N MET A 98 -11.53 1.90 -5.97
CA MET A 98 -10.91 0.92 -5.09
C MET A 98 -9.61 1.41 -4.45
N GLU A 99 -8.80 2.19 -5.17
CA GLU A 99 -7.62 2.84 -4.62
C GLU A 99 -7.96 3.68 -3.38
N ASN A 100 -9.04 4.47 -3.44
CA ASN A 100 -9.47 5.33 -2.33
C ASN A 100 -10.14 4.52 -1.20
N VAL A 101 -11.01 3.56 -1.53
CA VAL A 101 -11.65 2.68 -0.54
C VAL A 101 -10.60 1.89 0.26
N VAL A 102 -9.56 1.37 -0.39
CA VAL A 102 -8.47 0.65 0.29
C VAL A 102 -7.67 1.58 1.19
N MET A 103 -7.43 2.82 0.76
CA MET A 103 -6.71 3.80 1.60
C MET A 103 -7.50 4.14 2.87
N ASP A 104 -8.80 4.41 2.76
CA ASP A 104 -9.66 4.68 3.91
C ASP A 104 -9.69 3.48 4.87
N PHE A 105 -9.85 2.27 4.33
CA PHE A 105 -9.89 1.05 5.14
C PHE A 105 -8.55 0.79 5.86
N ARG A 106 -7.44 1.02 5.17
CA ARG A 106 -6.10 0.94 5.76
C ARG A 106 -5.90 1.99 6.86
N MET A 107 -6.29 3.24 6.63
CA MET A 107 -6.15 4.30 7.62
C MET A 107 -6.99 4.03 8.86
N GLY A 108 -8.16 3.41 8.70
CA GLY A 108 -8.95 2.88 9.82
C GLY A 108 -8.17 1.89 10.68
N LEU A 109 -7.53 0.88 10.07
CA LEU A 109 -6.68 -0.08 10.77
C LEU A 109 -5.47 0.59 11.45
N VAL A 110 -4.73 1.42 10.71
CA VAL A 110 -3.53 2.12 11.19
C VAL A 110 -3.84 2.98 12.41
N THR A 111 -4.98 3.68 12.39
CA THR A 111 -5.43 4.53 13.50
C THR A 111 -5.64 3.73 14.79
N ILE A 112 -6.04 2.46 14.68
CA ILE A 112 -6.29 1.60 15.83
C ILE A 112 -5.00 0.95 16.33
N VAL A 113 -4.21 0.35 15.44
CA VAL A 113 -3.01 -0.43 15.84
C VAL A 113 -1.91 0.42 16.45
N TYR A 114 -1.83 1.71 16.10
CA TYR A 114 -0.88 2.65 16.71
C TYR A 114 -1.49 3.49 17.82
N ASN A 115 -2.74 3.22 18.21
CA ASN A 115 -3.39 3.93 19.29
C ASN A 115 -2.89 3.43 20.66
N PRO A 116 -2.56 4.31 21.62
CA PRO A 116 -2.27 3.90 23.00
C PRO A 116 -3.41 3.10 23.66
N ASN A 117 -4.65 3.30 23.20
CA ASN A 117 -5.84 2.60 23.66
C ASN A 117 -6.21 1.39 22.78
N PHE A 118 -5.24 0.78 22.08
CA PHE A 118 -5.46 -0.34 21.15
C PHE A 118 -6.38 -1.44 21.73
N GLU A 119 -6.12 -1.88 22.97
CA GLU A 119 -6.87 -2.96 23.61
C GLU A 119 -8.37 -2.65 23.75
N THR A 120 -8.76 -1.39 23.92
CA THR A 120 -10.19 -1.02 24.03
C THR A 120 -10.83 -0.79 22.66
N LEU A 121 -10.06 -0.33 21.66
CA LEU A 121 -10.54 -0.01 20.32
C LEU A 121 -10.62 -1.25 19.40
N LYS A 122 -9.83 -2.29 19.67
CA LYS A 122 -9.77 -3.52 18.87
C LYS A 122 -11.10 -4.25 18.79
N GLY A 123 -11.84 -4.37 19.89
CA GLY A 123 -13.13 -5.08 19.94
C GLY A 123 -14.17 -4.48 18.97
N PRO A 124 -14.52 -3.19 19.11
CA PRO A 124 -15.45 -2.50 18.21
C PRO A 124 -15.02 -2.54 16.74
N TYR A 125 -13.72 -2.51 16.47
CA TYR A 125 -13.21 -2.65 15.10
C TYR A 125 -13.50 -4.03 14.51
N LEU A 126 -13.20 -5.10 15.26
CA LEU A 126 -13.43 -6.47 14.83
C LEU A 126 -14.92 -6.79 14.66
N GLU A 127 -15.80 -6.18 15.46
CA GLU A 127 -17.25 -6.30 15.30
C GLU A 127 -17.74 -5.68 13.97
N ASN A 128 -17.13 -4.58 13.54
CA ASN A 128 -17.47 -3.91 12.28
C ASN A 128 -16.77 -4.53 11.06
N LEU A 129 -15.66 -5.25 11.25
CA LEU A 129 -14.85 -5.81 10.18
C LEU A 129 -15.65 -6.68 9.18
N PRO A 130 -16.54 -7.60 9.59
CA PRO A 130 -17.36 -8.38 8.65
C PRO A 130 -18.23 -7.53 7.72
N ILE A 131 -18.71 -6.36 8.17
CA ILE A 131 -19.51 -5.44 7.36
C ILE A 131 -18.65 -4.86 6.23
N HIS A 132 -17.42 -4.46 6.54
CA HIS A 132 -16.48 -3.96 5.54
C HIS A 132 -16.07 -5.06 4.55
N LEU A 133 -15.72 -6.26 5.03
CA LEU A 133 -15.37 -7.40 4.18
C LEU A 133 -16.52 -7.80 3.25
N LYS A 134 -17.77 -7.75 3.74
CA LYS A 134 -18.96 -7.97 2.90
C LYS A 134 -19.09 -6.92 1.80
N ARG A 135 -18.70 -5.67 2.03
CA ARG A 135 -18.70 -4.62 0.97
C ARG A 135 -17.67 -4.92 -0.12
N PHE A 136 -16.46 -5.39 0.23
CA PHE A 136 -15.47 -5.85 -0.76
C PHE A 136 -15.99 -7.04 -1.57
N SER A 137 -16.57 -8.03 -0.88
CA SER A 137 -17.15 -9.22 -1.52
C SER A 137 -18.28 -8.86 -2.49
N ASN A 138 -19.23 -8.02 -2.05
CA ASN A 138 -20.32 -7.53 -2.90
C ASN A 138 -19.81 -6.71 -4.08
N PHE A 139 -18.79 -5.88 -3.88
CA PHE A 139 -18.22 -5.08 -4.96
C PHE A 139 -17.57 -5.98 -6.00
N LEU A 140 -16.70 -6.91 -5.59
CA LEU A 140 -16.06 -7.87 -6.50
C LEU A 140 -17.11 -8.64 -7.31
N GLY A 141 -18.12 -9.18 -6.62
CA GLY A 141 -19.19 -9.97 -7.23
C GLY A 141 -18.63 -11.25 -7.86
N GLU A 142 -19.00 -11.51 -9.10
CA GLU A 142 -18.55 -12.68 -9.87
C GLU A 142 -17.30 -12.41 -10.72
N ARG A 143 -16.73 -11.19 -10.65
CA ARG A 143 -15.57 -10.80 -11.45
C ARG A 143 -14.31 -11.46 -10.92
N SER A 144 -13.37 -11.74 -11.83
CA SER A 144 -12.05 -12.24 -11.45
C SER A 144 -11.19 -11.16 -10.76
N TRP A 145 -11.37 -9.88 -11.12
CA TRP A 145 -10.57 -8.77 -10.60
C TRP A 145 -11.46 -7.57 -10.23
N PHE A 146 -10.96 -6.71 -9.33
CA PHE A 146 -11.72 -5.60 -8.75
C PHE A 146 -12.11 -4.52 -9.76
N ALA A 147 -11.35 -4.38 -10.86
CA ALA A 147 -11.69 -3.43 -11.92
C ALA A 147 -12.66 -4.02 -12.97
N GLY A 148 -12.55 -5.33 -13.26
CA GLY A 148 -13.19 -5.97 -14.39
C GLY A 148 -12.62 -7.38 -14.65
N ASP A 149 -12.40 -7.72 -15.91
CA ASP A 149 -11.93 -9.06 -16.32
C ASP A 149 -10.40 -9.17 -16.34
N ASN A 150 -9.70 -8.04 -16.28
CA ASN A 150 -8.23 -7.98 -16.29
C ASN A 150 -7.72 -7.46 -14.95
N ILE A 151 -6.58 -7.98 -14.51
CA ILE A 151 -5.86 -7.50 -13.34
C ILE A 151 -5.41 -6.05 -13.54
N THR A 152 -5.46 -5.28 -12.47
CA THR A 152 -5.03 -3.89 -12.39
C THR A 152 -4.21 -3.67 -11.11
N TYR A 153 -3.59 -2.50 -10.97
CA TYR A 153 -2.85 -2.20 -9.74
C TYR A 153 -3.76 -2.12 -8.50
N ALA A 154 -5.07 -1.91 -8.68
CA ALA A 154 -6.04 -1.93 -7.58
C ALA A 154 -6.10 -3.30 -6.89
N ASP A 155 -5.91 -4.39 -7.65
CA ASP A 155 -5.94 -5.75 -7.10
C ASP A 155 -4.78 -6.00 -6.12
N PHE A 156 -3.62 -5.40 -6.36
CA PHE A 156 -2.47 -5.46 -5.44
C PHE A 156 -2.72 -4.70 -4.15
N LEU A 157 -3.37 -3.52 -4.25
CA LEU A 157 -3.79 -2.74 -3.08
C LEU A 157 -4.82 -3.52 -2.24
N VAL A 158 -5.82 -4.11 -2.89
CA VAL A 158 -6.87 -4.88 -2.22
C VAL A 158 -6.30 -6.17 -1.62
N TYR A 159 -5.45 -6.89 -2.34
CA TYR A 159 -4.78 -8.08 -1.82
C TYR A 159 -4.03 -7.77 -0.52
N ASP A 160 -3.18 -6.74 -0.50
CA ASP A 160 -2.40 -6.40 0.68
C ASP A 160 -3.28 -6.12 1.90
N ILE A 161 -4.36 -5.33 1.72
CA ILE A 161 -5.22 -5.01 2.85
C ILE A 161 -6.05 -6.21 3.29
N LEU A 162 -6.55 -7.07 2.39
CA LEU A 162 -7.30 -8.26 2.78
C LEU A 162 -6.40 -9.29 3.47
N ASP A 163 -5.16 -9.46 3.00
CA ASP A 163 -4.19 -10.37 3.61
C ASP A 163 -3.79 -9.94 5.04
N LEU A 164 -3.67 -8.64 5.29
CA LEU A 164 -3.48 -8.11 6.65
C LEU A 164 -4.63 -8.48 7.60
N HIS A 165 -5.84 -8.68 7.09
CA HIS A 165 -7.02 -9.05 7.88
C HIS A 165 -7.31 -10.56 7.91
N SER A 166 -6.76 -11.33 6.96
CA SER A 166 -7.02 -12.78 6.84
C SER A 166 -6.27 -13.59 7.91
N SER A 167 -5.17 -13.05 8.41
CA SER A 167 -4.23 -13.74 9.28
C SER A 167 -4.50 -13.39 10.75
N ARG A 168 -5.05 -14.35 11.50
CA ARG A 168 -5.23 -14.27 12.98
C ARG A 168 -3.93 -13.95 13.76
N ASN A 169 -2.77 -13.97 13.10
CA ASN A 169 -1.44 -13.80 13.71
C ASN A 169 -0.72 -12.49 13.33
N ASN A 170 -1.29 -11.61 12.49
CA ASN A 170 -0.59 -10.41 11.99
C ASN A 170 -1.08 -9.07 12.56
N LEU A 171 -2.06 -9.08 13.47
CA LEU A 171 -2.26 -7.93 14.34
C LEU A 171 -1.05 -7.88 15.29
N PRO A 172 -0.33 -6.75 15.38
CA PRO A 172 0.77 -6.64 16.33
C PRO A 172 0.25 -7.01 17.73
N LYS A 173 1.00 -7.90 18.38
CA LYS A 173 0.80 -8.18 19.81
C LYS A 173 1.15 -6.96 20.63
#